data_AF-A0A425CZB1-F1
#
_entry.id   AF-A0A425CZB1-F1
#
_cell.length_a   1.000
_cell.length_b   1.000
_cell.length_c   1.000
_cell.angle_alpha   90.00
_cell.angle_beta   90.00
_cell.angle_gamma   90.00
#
_symmetry.space_group_name_H-M   'P 1'
#
loop_
_entity.id
_entity.type
_entity.pdbx_description
1 polymer ?
#
loop_
_entity_poly.entity_id
_entity_poly.type
_entity_poly.pdbx_seq_one_letter_code
_entity_poly.pdbx_strand_id
1 'polypeptide(L)'
;MDKYQSASSTVSLIHQVLATPQHAADLLRLRHATSHASLWDDPVQAASLLQQLSVLEKRDTVATQLTQTLDDTKELFDMAMDENDVSVLDDCVATVDDAEVTAKNLRAALLLSEPTDPSSCFVEIHAGAGTWRPSFERFH
;
A
#
# COMPACT_ATOMS: atom_id res chain seq x y z
N MET A 1 14.84 5.29 14.83
CA MET A 1 15.25 3.99 14.25
C MET A 1 14.22 2.89 14.48
N ASP A 2 13.60 2.81 15.67
CA ASP A 2 12.60 1.77 15.99
C ASP A 2 11.38 1.76 15.04
N LYS A 3 10.88 2.93 14.64
CA LYS A 3 9.76 3.06 13.70
C LYS A 3 10.05 2.48 12.32
N TYR A 4 11.21 2.76 11.76
CA TYR A 4 11.64 2.19 10.48
C TYR A 4 11.68 0.67 10.53
N GLN A 5 12.23 0.11 11.62
CA GLN A 5 12.28 -1.34 11.83
C GLN A 5 10.88 -1.94 11.96
N SER A 6 9.97 -1.27 12.67
CA SER A 6 8.55 -1.65 12.78
C SER A 6 7.84 -1.66 11.42
N ALA A 7 7.99 -0.59 10.64
CA ALA A 7 7.38 -0.45 9.31
C ALA A 7 7.94 -1.50 8.34
N SER A 8 9.26 -1.65 8.26
CA SER A 8 9.94 -2.63 7.41
C SER A 8 9.57 -4.08 7.76
N SER A 9 9.50 -4.40 9.06
CA SER A 9 9.05 -5.72 9.53
C SER A 9 7.59 -6.00 9.12
N THR A 10 6.72 -4.99 9.24
CA THR A 10 5.30 -5.11 8.86
C THR A 10 5.15 -5.32 7.36
N VAL A 11 5.88 -4.57 6.54
CA VAL A 11 5.90 -4.73 5.08
C VAL A 11 6.45 -6.08 4.66
N SER A 12 7.48 -6.58 5.34
CA SER A 12 8.02 -7.92 5.09
C SER A 12 6.99 -9.03 5.34
N LEU A 13 6.21 -8.91 6.43
CA LEU A 13 5.11 -9.84 6.73
C LEU A 13 4.02 -9.79 5.65
N ILE A 14 3.67 -8.59 5.16
CA ILE A 14 2.70 -8.41 4.08
C ILE A 14 3.15 -9.13 2.82
N HIS A 15 4.41 -8.93 2.40
CA HIS A 15 4.98 -9.63 1.25
C HIS A 15 4.96 -11.14 1.41
N GLN A 16 5.24 -11.65 2.61
CA GLN A 16 5.17 -13.09 2.86
C GLN A 16 3.77 -13.66 2.70
N VAL A 17 2.73 -12.91 3.09
CA VAL A 17 1.33 -13.29 2.89
C VAL A 17 0.94 -13.22 1.40
N LEU A 18 1.35 -12.17 0.70
CA LEU A 18 1.08 -12.00 -0.73
C LEU A 18 1.84 -13.01 -1.61
N ALA A 19 3.02 -13.47 -1.17
CA ALA A 19 3.81 -14.48 -1.87
C ALA A 19 3.24 -15.92 -1.73
N THR A 20 2.13 -16.10 -1.02
CA THR A 20 1.52 -17.42 -0.86
C THR A 20 1.00 -17.96 -2.20
N PRO A 21 1.08 -19.28 -2.44
CA PRO A 21 0.58 -19.89 -3.68
C PRO A 21 -0.93 -19.68 -3.85
N GLN A 22 -1.66 -19.52 -2.75
CA GLN A 22 -3.09 -19.23 -2.77
C GLN A 22 -3.39 -17.88 -3.42
N HIS A 23 -2.67 -16.82 -2.99
CA HIS A 23 -2.84 -15.48 -3.55
C HIS A 23 -2.52 -15.43 -5.05
N ALA A 24 -1.43 -16.08 -5.45
CA ALA A 24 -1.06 -16.22 -6.86
C ALA A 24 -2.11 -16.97 -7.68
N ALA A 25 -2.68 -18.04 -7.13
CA ALA A 25 -3.75 -18.81 -7.77
C ALA A 25 -5.04 -17.98 -7.92
N ASP A 26 -5.40 -17.18 -6.92
CA ASP A 26 -6.58 -16.32 -6.96
C ASP A 26 -6.47 -15.21 -8.00
N LEU A 27 -5.30 -14.56 -8.10
CA LEU A 27 -5.00 -13.60 -9.18
C LEU A 27 -5.13 -14.24 -10.56
N LEU A 28 -4.55 -15.43 -10.75
CA LEU A 28 -4.61 -16.14 -12.02
C LEU A 28 -6.05 -16.54 -12.38
N ARG A 29 -6.82 -17.03 -11.40
CA ARG A 29 -8.24 -17.38 -11.57
C ARG A 29 -9.05 -16.18 -12.02
N LEU A 30 -8.87 -15.03 -11.37
CA LEU A 30 -9.59 -13.80 -11.69
C LEU A 30 -9.18 -13.25 -13.07
N ARG A 31 -7.89 -13.22 -13.40
CA ARG A 31 -7.42 -12.83 -14.74
C ARG A 31 -7.95 -13.73 -15.84
N HIS A 32 -8.01 -15.03 -15.60
CA HIS A 32 -8.59 -15.96 -16.56
C HIS A 32 -10.09 -15.68 -16.75
N ALA A 33 -10.83 -15.52 -15.66
CA ALA A 33 -12.26 -15.20 -15.70
C ALA A 33 -12.54 -13.88 -16.45
N THR A 34 -11.72 -12.85 -16.26
CA THR A 34 -11.88 -11.56 -16.97
C THR A 34 -11.50 -11.62 -18.45
N SER A 35 -10.74 -12.64 -18.87
CA SER A 35 -10.33 -12.85 -20.26
C SER A 35 -11.40 -13.57 -21.10
N HIS A 36 -12.43 -14.15 -20.48
CA HIS A 36 -13.49 -14.86 -21.19
C HIS A 36 -14.46 -13.90 -21.89
N ALA A 37 -14.79 -14.19 -23.16
CA ALA A 37 -15.74 -13.39 -23.93
C ALA A 37 -17.14 -13.32 -23.28
N SER A 38 -17.55 -14.39 -22.58
CA SER A 38 -18.83 -14.46 -21.86
C SER A 38 -18.90 -13.59 -20.61
N LEU A 39 -17.80 -12.95 -20.20
CA LEU A 39 -17.83 -11.98 -19.10
C LEU A 39 -18.80 -10.83 -19.42
N TRP A 40 -18.84 -10.41 -20.69
CA TRP A 40 -19.66 -9.29 -21.14
C TRP A 40 -21.14 -9.64 -21.29
N ASP A 41 -21.53 -10.92 -21.14
CA ASP A 41 -22.94 -11.34 -21.16
C ASP A 41 -23.68 -10.92 -19.87
N ASP A 42 -22.96 -10.77 -18.76
CA ASP A 42 -23.52 -10.28 -17.49
C ASP A 42 -22.69 -9.10 -16.95
N PRO A 43 -23.15 -7.85 -17.17
CA PRO A 43 -22.40 -6.67 -16.75
C PRO A 43 -22.23 -6.57 -15.22
N VAL A 44 -23.12 -7.18 -14.43
CA VAL A 44 -23.03 -7.18 -12.96
C VAL A 44 -21.88 -8.10 -12.52
N GLN A 45 -21.78 -9.28 -13.11
CA GLN A 45 -20.69 -10.21 -12.84
C GLN A 45 -19.35 -9.67 -13.35
N ALA A 46 -19.34 -9.05 -14.53
CA ALA A 46 -18.15 -8.39 -15.07
C ALA A 46 -17.60 -7.33 -14.11
N ALA A 47 -18.46 -6.44 -13.62
CA ALA A 47 -18.08 -5.40 -12.67
C ALA A 47 -17.52 -5.99 -11.37
N SER A 48 -18.17 -7.04 -10.84
CA SER A 48 -17.71 -7.71 -9.61
C SER A 48 -16.34 -8.36 -9.77
N LEU A 49 -16.12 -9.10 -10.87
CA LEU A 49 -14.85 -9.79 -11.13
C LEU A 49 -13.69 -8.80 -11.37
N LEU A 50 -13.95 -7.73 -12.14
CA LEU A 50 -12.96 -6.67 -12.36
C LEU A 50 -12.63 -5.93 -11.06
N GLN A 51 -13.62 -5.66 -10.21
CA GLN A 51 -13.40 -5.05 -8.90
C GLN A 51 -12.54 -5.96 -8.02
N GLN A 52 -12.85 -7.27 -7.95
CA GLN A 52 -12.07 -8.23 -7.18
C GLN A 52 -10.62 -8.32 -7.67
N LEU A 53 -10.41 -8.38 -8.99
CA LEU A 53 -9.08 -8.39 -9.59
C LEU A 53 -8.30 -7.11 -9.23
N SER A 54 -8.92 -5.95 -9.43
CA SER A 54 -8.30 -4.66 -9.14
C SER A 54 -7.93 -4.51 -7.67
N VAL A 55 -8.76 -5.02 -6.74
CA VAL A 55 -8.43 -5.01 -5.31
C VAL A 55 -7.19 -5.85 -5.00
N LEU A 56 -7.07 -7.06 -5.55
CA LEU A 56 -5.89 -7.89 -5.33
C LEU A 56 -4.63 -7.29 -5.96
N GLU A 57 -4.71 -6.81 -7.20
CA GLU A 57 -3.57 -6.18 -7.88
C GLU A 57 -3.12 -4.89 -7.18
N LYS A 58 -4.07 -4.11 -6.64
CA LYS A 58 -3.77 -2.93 -5.85
C LYS A 58 -3.03 -3.30 -4.56
N ARG A 59 -3.37 -4.41 -3.90
CA ARG A 59 -2.67 -4.86 -2.69
C ARG A 59 -1.20 -5.18 -2.97
N ASP A 60 -0.90 -5.91 -4.04
CA ASP A 60 0.47 -6.18 -4.50
C ASP A 60 1.23 -4.89 -4.81
N THR A 61 0.57 -3.99 -5.53
CA THR A 61 1.16 -2.71 -5.95
C THR A 61 1.52 -1.87 -4.73
N VAL A 62 0.60 -1.74 -3.76
CA VAL A 62 0.83 -0.98 -2.52
C VAL A 62 1.92 -1.62 -1.67
N ALA A 63 1.96 -2.95 -1.54
CA ALA A 63 3.02 -3.64 -0.81
C ALA A 63 4.41 -3.37 -1.42
N THR A 64 4.50 -3.43 -2.75
CA THR A 64 5.74 -3.16 -3.49
C THR A 64 6.17 -1.69 -3.33
N GLN A 65 5.22 -0.76 -3.46
CA GLN A 65 5.47 0.68 -3.28
C GLN A 65 5.96 0.98 -1.86
N LEU A 66 5.35 0.40 -0.83
CA LEU A 66 5.78 0.58 0.56
C LEU A 66 7.23 0.15 0.78
N THR A 67 7.64 -0.97 0.18
CA THR A 67 9.04 -1.43 0.25
C THR A 67 9.98 -0.42 -0.40
N GLN A 68 9.66 0.04 -1.61
CA GLN A 68 10.46 1.03 -2.32
C GLN A 68 10.55 2.33 -1.54
N THR A 69 9.42 2.86 -1.06
CA THR A 69 9.39 4.08 -0.26
C THR A 69 10.23 3.97 1.00
N LEU A 70 10.18 2.84 1.71
CA LEU A 70 11.02 2.64 2.90
C LEU A 70 12.51 2.58 2.55
N ASP A 71 12.88 1.91 1.45
CA ASP A 71 14.26 1.81 0.98
C ASP A 71 14.81 3.18 0.57
N ASP A 72 14.08 3.89 -0.30
CA ASP A 72 14.41 5.24 -0.76
C ASP A 72 14.52 6.23 0.42
N THR A 73 13.58 6.16 1.37
CA THR A 73 13.60 7.02 2.56
C THR A 73 14.79 6.70 3.46
N LYS A 74 15.21 5.43 3.53
CA LYS A 74 16.41 5.05 4.28
C LYS A 74 17.67 5.64 3.64
N GLU A 75 17.81 5.51 2.33
CA GLU A 75 18.94 6.09 1.61
C GLU A 75 18.97 7.62 1.77
N LEU A 76 17.81 8.27 1.64
CA LEU A 76 17.67 9.72 1.84
C LEU A 76 18.02 10.17 3.26
N PHE A 77 17.58 9.41 4.26
CA PHE A 77 17.90 9.67 5.66
C PHE A 77 19.40 9.56 5.94
N ASP A 78 20.06 8.52 5.39
CA ASP A 78 21.48 8.30 5.57
C ASP A 78 22.30 9.43 4.91
N MET A 79 21.90 9.92 3.72
CA MET A 79 22.50 11.10 3.09
C MET A 79 22.28 12.40 3.89
N ALA A 80 21.06 12.64 4.36
CA ALA A 80 20.72 13.84 5.12
C ALA A 80 21.42 13.89 6.48
N MET A 81 21.66 12.72 7.10
CA MET A 81 22.46 12.59 8.31
C MET A 81 23.90 13.06 8.09
N ASP A 82 24.52 12.62 6.99
CA ASP A 82 25.89 13.02 6.64
C ASP A 82 25.99 14.53 6.36
N GLU A 83 24.99 15.11 5.72
CA GLU A 83 24.91 16.55 5.41
C GLU A 83 24.39 17.43 6.57
N ASN A 84 23.92 16.82 7.67
CA ASN A 84 23.25 17.51 8.78
C ASN A 84 22.03 18.36 8.34
N ASP A 85 21.33 17.94 7.28
CA ASP A 85 20.10 18.61 6.84
C ASP A 85 18.89 18.18 7.68
N VAL A 86 18.66 18.92 8.76
CA VAL A 86 17.57 18.64 9.72
C VAL A 86 16.18 18.69 9.07
N SER A 87 16.01 19.48 8.00
CA SER A 87 14.70 19.59 7.32
C SER A 87 14.35 18.30 6.59
N VAL A 88 15.32 17.75 5.85
CA VAL A 88 15.15 16.49 5.13
C VAL A 88 15.00 15.31 6.10
N LEU A 89 15.69 15.36 7.26
CA LEU A 89 15.53 14.34 8.30
C LEU A 89 14.10 14.31 8.87
N ASP A 90 13.47 15.47 9.09
CA ASP A 90 12.08 15.54 9.57
C ASP A 90 11.10 15.00 8.52
N ASP A 91 11.29 15.37 7.25
CA ASP A 91 10.50 14.85 6.12
C ASP A 91 10.63 13.32 5.97
N CYS A 92 11.83 12.77 6.17
CA CYS A 92 12.04 11.32 6.16
C CYS A 92 11.29 10.63 7.30
N VAL A 93 11.28 11.23 8.50
CA VAL A 93 10.54 10.68 9.65
C VAL A 93 9.03 10.72 9.39
N ALA A 94 8.51 11.81 8.82
CA ALA A 94 7.10 11.91 8.44
C ALA A 94 6.73 10.86 7.38
N THR A 95 7.58 10.66 6.38
CA THR A 95 7.36 9.66 5.32
C THR A 95 7.32 8.23 5.89
N VAL A 96 8.21 7.90 6.84
CA VAL A 96 8.18 6.59 7.52
C VAL A 96 6.91 6.42 8.36
N ASP A 97 6.39 7.49 8.98
CA ASP A 97 5.15 7.44 9.76
C ASP A 97 3.94 7.11 8.88
N ASP A 98 3.81 7.80 7.74
CA ASP A 98 2.77 7.55 6.75
C ASP A 98 2.85 6.13 6.15
N ALA A 99 4.07 5.67 5.86
CA ALA A 99 4.32 4.32 5.39
C ALA A 99 3.91 3.27 6.44
N GLU A 100 4.19 3.52 7.72
CA GLU A 100 3.79 2.63 8.81
C GLU A 100 2.27 2.52 8.94
N VAL A 101 1.54 3.64 8.87
CA VAL A 101 0.07 3.67 8.90
C VAL A 101 -0.49 2.88 7.71
N THR A 102 0.04 3.10 6.52
CA THR A 102 -0.41 2.43 5.30
C THR A 102 -0.13 0.92 5.37
N ALA A 103 1.03 0.51 5.86
CA ALA A 103 1.37 -0.90 6.07
C ALA A 103 0.43 -1.56 7.09
N LYS A 104 0.11 -0.90 8.21
CA LYS A 104 -0.85 -1.41 9.21
C LYS A 104 -2.24 -1.61 8.60
N ASN A 105 -2.71 -0.67 7.79
CA ASN A 105 -4.01 -0.78 7.11
C ASN A 105 -4.04 -1.94 6.11
N LEU A 106 -2.99 -2.08 5.29
CA LEU A 106 -2.89 -3.17 4.32
C LEU A 106 -2.85 -4.53 5.04
N ARG A 107 -2.08 -4.64 6.12
CA ARG A 107 -2.06 -5.83 6.96
C ARG A 107 -3.44 -6.14 7.55
N ALA A 108 -4.14 -5.16 8.09
CA ALA A 108 -5.49 -5.35 8.62
C ALA A 108 -6.47 -5.82 7.53
N ALA A 109 -6.39 -5.24 6.33
CA ALA A 109 -7.21 -5.64 5.19
C ALA A 109 -6.91 -7.08 4.72
N LEU A 110 -5.66 -7.53 4.79
CA LEU A 110 -5.27 -8.90 4.48
C LEU A 110 -5.82 -9.89 5.51
N LEU A 111 -5.69 -9.59 6.81
CA LEU A 111 -6.26 -10.42 7.88
C LEU A 111 -7.79 -10.53 7.77
N LEU A 112 -8.48 -9.44 7.43
CA LEU A 112 -9.93 -9.43 7.26
C LEU A 112 -10.41 -10.12 5.96
N SER A 113 -9.49 -10.42 5.04
CA SER A 113 -9.81 -11.17 3.81
C SER A 113 -9.72 -12.68 3.99
N GLU A 114 -9.22 -13.18 5.12
CA GLU A 114 -9.27 -14.60 5.46
C GLU A 114 -10.71 -15.01 5.84
N PRO A 115 -11.21 -16.17 5.38
CA PRO A 115 -12.64 -16.53 5.41
C PRO A 115 -13.25 -16.84 6.80
N THR A 116 -12.66 -16.36 7.91
CA THR A 116 -13.07 -16.78 9.26
C THR A 116 -13.47 -15.66 10.23
N ASP A 117 -13.65 -14.40 9.83
CA ASP A 117 -14.37 -13.47 10.71
C ASP A 117 -15.14 -12.35 9.97
N PRO A 118 -16.49 -12.41 9.94
CA PRO A 118 -17.35 -11.36 9.42
C PRO A 118 -17.65 -10.28 10.48
N SER A 119 -16.66 -9.84 11.26
CA SER A 119 -16.80 -8.62 12.08
C SER A 119 -16.14 -7.46 11.36
N SER A 120 -16.86 -6.99 10.34
CA SER A 120 -16.63 -5.77 9.58
C SER A 120 -16.11 -4.62 10.44
N CYS A 121 -14.79 -4.40 10.44
CA CYS A 121 -14.21 -3.13 10.85
C CYS A 121 -13.80 -2.38 9.58
N PHE A 122 -14.74 -1.58 9.09
CA PHE A 122 -14.55 -0.67 7.97
C PHE A 122 -13.61 0.45 8.44
N VAL A 123 -12.31 0.23 8.34
CA VAL A 123 -11.32 1.28 8.62
C VAL A 123 -11.09 2.03 7.32
N GLU A 124 -11.96 3.02 7.06
CA GLU A 124 -11.73 4.04 6.05
C GLU A 124 -10.58 4.95 6.54
N ILE A 125 -9.34 4.67 6.13
CA ILE A 125 -8.24 5.63 6.28
C ILE A 125 -8.19 6.46 5.00
N HIS A 126 -8.84 7.63 5.03
CA HIS A 126 -8.55 8.72 4.11
C HIS A 126 -7.15 9.27 4.43
N ALA A 127 -6.10 8.63 3.91
CA ALA A 127 -4.78 9.26 3.80
C ALA A 127 -4.81 10.24 2.61
N GLY A 128 -5.60 11.30 2.77
CA GLY A 128 -5.57 12.46 1.90
C GLY A 128 -4.33 13.30 2.20
N ALA A 129 -3.14 12.81 1.85
CA ALA A 129 -1.96 13.67 1.70
C ALA A 129 -2.09 14.45 0.38
N GLY A 130 -3.13 15.29 0.30
CA GLY A 130 -3.30 16.25 -0.76
C GLY A 130 -2.23 17.33 -0.63
N THR A 131 -1.15 17.16 -1.39
CA THR A 131 -0.31 18.22 -1.97
C THR A 131 -0.28 19.53 -1.17
N TRP A 132 0.68 19.70 -0.26
CA TRP A 132 1.02 21.02 0.23
C TRP A 132 1.63 21.80 -0.94
N ARG A 133 0.83 22.66 -1.58
CA ARG A 133 1.36 23.69 -2.49
C ARG A 133 1.80 24.86 -1.63
N PRO A 134 3.10 25.16 -1.48
CA PRO A 134 3.51 26.46 -0.98
C PRO A 134 3.20 27.47 -2.10
N SER A 135 2.15 28.27 -1.93
CA SER A 135 2.03 29.52 -2.68
C SER A 135 2.98 30.52 -2.04
N PHE A 136 4.20 30.56 -2.53
CA PHE A 136 5.12 31.68 -2.35
C PHE A 136 5.03 32.62 -3.57
N GLU A 137 5.35 33.90 -3.33
CA GLU A 137 5.37 35.07 -4.22
C GLU A 137 4.04 35.83 -4.41
N ARG A 138 3.98 37.17 -4.32
CA ARG A 138 5.01 38.19 -4.62
C ARG A 138 4.59 39.57 -4.07
N PHE A 139 5.56 40.34 -3.58
CA PHE A 139 5.73 41.81 -3.67
C PHE A 139 4.53 42.74 -3.39
N HIS A 140 4.67 43.60 -2.36
CA HIS A 140 4.90 45.04 -2.54
C HIS A 140 5.39 45.71 -1.25
#